data_AF-A0A9D1ATR9-F1
#
_entry.id   AF-A0A9D1ATR9-F1
#
_cell.length_a   1.000
_cell.length_b   1.000
_cell.length_c   1.000
_cell.angle_alpha   90.00
_cell.angle_beta   90.00
_cell.angle_gamma   90.00
#
_symmetry.space_group_name_H-M   'P 1'
#
loop_
_entity.id
_entity.type
_entity.pdbx_description
1 polymer ?
#
loop_
_entity_poly.entity_id
_entity_poly.type
_entity_poly.pdbx_seq_one_letter_code
_entity_poly.pdbx_strand_id
1 'polypeptide(L)'
;MAVYRVAALGLLLLASCDYSGDFLFGRPVDGLPDIYHITAEDGGPLVPADIETYEDLQAATIYGELAPPQTTDYGGATFEFTGTGGQVCIWVDPEVAWWNQSVSANPSEEGREWTYPDNGFDDGDIELFAGLSVYYTGSPSKIGDFVVAYEDSLHNGVPISLAACPNTVGLIGDPASAGKGMAEYCTLDTSDGEGISYTVLLRTFSTPLDDDRLAFGLIIANGTCEALRTLGGAADPQSDECVIQGEALRPDPLPGAKDGSDYQPYYGYEQAAEHTWPYSIEFEQTFCDSDTRMGRFCNQEADRLEEAGKMCSWEDFDPYDYDPEERCFCGNPDNTPEAGAL
;
A
#
# COMPACT_ATOMS: atom_id res chain seq x y z
N MET A 1 41.09 26.53 -62.34
CA MET A 1 39.89 26.96 -61.61
C MET A 1 39.16 25.72 -61.13
N ALA A 2 38.82 25.74 -59.85
CA ALA A 2 37.98 24.83 -59.05
C ALA A 2 37.49 23.50 -59.65
N VAL A 3 37.82 22.40 -58.96
CA VAL A 3 36.91 21.25 -58.84
C VAL A 3 36.76 20.95 -57.35
N TYR A 4 35.52 21.05 -56.88
CA TYR A 4 35.12 21.01 -55.48
C TYR A 4 35.30 19.62 -54.87
N ARG A 5 35.95 19.57 -53.69
CA ARG A 5 35.80 18.45 -52.75
C ARG A 5 34.48 18.66 -52.01
N VAL A 6 33.48 17.82 -52.31
CA VAL A 6 32.36 17.57 -51.41
C VAL A 6 32.43 16.08 -51.07
N ALA A 7 33.28 15.75 -50.10
CA ALA A 7 33.19 14.47 -49.42
C ALA A 7 32.18 14.65 -48.30
N ALA A 8 31.04 13.97 -48.47
CA ALA A 8 29.92 13.98 -47.56
C ALA A 8 30.38 13.73 -46.11
N LEU A 9 30.31 14.78 -45.30
CA LEU A 9 30.33 14.69 -43.83
C LEU A 9 28.93 14.23 -43.37
N GLY A 10 28.52 13.05 -43.82
CA GLY A 10 27.33 12.35 -43.35
C GLY A 10 27.66 11.58 -42.08
N LEU A 11 28.22 12.25 -41.07
CA LEU A 11 28.30 11.70 -39.74
C LEU A 11 26.92 11.88 -39.10
N LEU A 12 26.11 10.84 -39.21
CA LEU A 12 25.48 10.18 -38.06
C LEU A 12 25.24 11.11 -36.86
N LEU A 13 24.34 12.08 -37.01
CA LEU A 13 23.55 12.57 -35.88
C LEU A 13 22.40 11.59 -35.70
N LEU A 14 22.74 10.36 -35.29
CA LEU A 14 21.82 9.58 -34.49
C LEU A 14 21.78 10.33 -33.15
N ALA A 15 20.93 11.35 -33.07
CA ALA A 15 20.38 11.74 -31.80
C ALA A 15 19.56 10.52 -31.35
N SER A 16 20.23 9.57 -30.69
CA SER A 16 19.54 8.70 -29.75
C SER A 16 18.84 9.68 -28.82
N CYS A 17 17.51 9.76 -28.93
CA CYS A 17 16.71 10.28 -27.85
C CYS A 17 16.97 9.33 -26.69
N ASP A 18 17.98 9.67 -25.89
CA ASP A 18 18.29 9.04 -24.62
C ASP A 18 17.17 9.49 -23.69
N TYR A 19 15.97 8.96 -23.93
CA TYR A 19 14.88 9.03 -22.98
C TYR A 19 15.35 8.16 -21.83
N SER A 20 15.68 8.79 -20.71
CA SER A 20 16.13 8.11 -19.50
C SER A 20 15.11 7.10 -18.97
N GLY A 21 13.87 7.15 -19.46
CA GLY A 21 12.78 6.30 -18.97
C GLY A 21 12.22 6.80 -17.64
N ASP A 22 12.83 7.81 -17.02
CA ASP A 22 12.44 8.37 -15.71
C ASP A 22 10.99 8.85 -15.66
N PHE A 23 10.40 9.20 -16.81
CA PHE A 23 8.98 9.57 -16.89
C PHE A 23 8.02 8.39 -16.65
N LEU A 24 8.53 7.16 -16.62
CA LEU A 24 7.78 5.93 -16.33
C LEU A 24 7.78 5.60 -14.84
N PHE A 25 8.51 6.35 -14.00
CA PHE A 25 8.58 6.14 -12.56
C PHE A 25 8.03 7.36 -11.82
N GLY A 26 7.35 7.09 -10.70
CA GLY A 26 6.92 8.13 -9.77
C GLY A 26 8.13 8.91 -9.26
N ARG A 27 7.95 10.18 -8.92
CA ARG A 27 9.06 11.00 -8.40
C ARG A 27 9.46 10.47 -7.02
N PRO A 28 10.74 10.58 -6.63
CA PRO A 28 11.12 10.23 -5.27
C PRO A 28 10.42 11.19 -4.31
N VAL A 29 9.82 10.61 -3.26
CA VAL A 29 9.21 11.37 -2.18
C VAL A 29 10.28 11.65 -1.13
N ASP A 30 10.57 12.93 -0.89
CA ASP A 30 11.63 13.34 0.04
C ASP A 30 11.38 12.75 1.43
N GLY A 31 12.32 11.92 1.89
CA GLY A 31 12.30 11.30 3.22
C GLY A 31 11.45 10.04 3.35
N LEU A 32 10.85 9.55 2.27
CA LEU A 32 10.15 8.27 2.23
C LEU A 32 10.94 7.27 1.37
N PRO A 33 11.42 6.15 1.94
CA PRO A 33 12.13 5.15 1.16
C PRO A 33 11.18 4.37 0.23
N ASP A 34 11.68 4.02 -0.95
CA ASP A 34 11.00 3.09 -1.87
C ASP A 34 11.16 1.63 -1.44
N ILE A 35 12.18 1.34 -0.62
CA ILE A 35 12.45 0.05 0.01
C ILE A 35 12.86 0.27 1.47
N TYR A 36 12.15 -0.33 2.41
CA TYR A 36 12.59 -0.27 3.82
C TYR A 36 12.30 -1.53 4.63
N HIS A 37 12.93 -1.60 5.80
CA HIS A 37 12.82 -2.71 6.74
C HIS A 37 12.05 -2.26 7.98
N ILE A 38 10.86 -2.81 8.19
CA ILE A 38 10.08 -2.60 9.40
C ILE A 38 10.72 -3.45 10.52
N THR A 39 11.14 -2.79 11.59
CA THR A 39 11.66 -3.44 12.80
C THR A 39 10.68 -3.26 13.95
N ALA A 40 10.92 -3.89 15.10
CA ALA A 40 10.28 -3.48 16.34
C ALA A 40 10.86 -2.13 16.83
N GLU A 41 10.22 -1.50 17.82
CA GLU A 41 10.69 -0.24 18.42
C GLU A 41 12.13 -0.31 18.95
N ASP A 42 12.59 -1.50 19.38
CA ASP A 42 13.95 -1.73 19.85
C ASP A 42 14.97 -2.01 18.73
N GLY A 43 14.51 -1.97 17.47
CA GLY A 43 15.30 -2.28 16.27
C GLY A 43 15.45 -3.77 15.98
N GLY A 44 14.81 -4.64 16.76
CA GLY A 44 14.81 -6.09 16.56
C GLY A 44 13.75 -6.59 15.56
N PRO A 45 13.65 -7.93 15.38
CA PRO A 45 12.54 -8.54 14.66
C PRO A 45 11.19 -8.25 15.33
N LEU A 46 10.12 -8.21 14.55
CA LEU A 46 8.77 -8.12 15.06
C LEU A 46 8.39 -9.38 15.86
N VAL A 47 7.54 -9.19 16.86
CA VAL A 47 7.01 -10.26 17.71
C VAL A 47 5.51 -10.37 17.44
N PRO A 48 5.00 -11.55 17.03
CA PRO A 48 3.57 -11.76 16.91
C PRO A 48 2.85 -11.46 18.24
N ALA A 49 1.85 -10.59 18.17
CA ALA A 49 1.07 -10.16 19.32
C ALA A 49 -0.02 -11.19 19.68
N ASP A 50 -0.34 -11.27 20.98
CA ASP A 50 -1.52 -12.01 21.43
C ASP A 50 -2.72 -11.05 21.43
N ILE A 51 -3.69 -11.32 20.56
CA ILE A 51 -4.84 -10.44 20.35
C ILE A 51 -6.11 -11.11 20.90
N GLU A 52 -6.68 -10.57 21.97
CA GLU A 52 -7.93 -11.05 22.56
C GLU A 52 -9.09 -10.07 22.37
N THR A 53 -8.78 -8.78 22.21
CA THR A 53 -9.72 -7.67 22.08
C THR A 53 -9.35 -6.77 20.91
N TYR A 54 -10.31 -5.96 20.45
CA TYR A 54 -10.03 -4.95 19.42
C TYR A 54 -9.05 -3.87 19.91
N GLU A 55 -9.00 -3.59 21.22
CA GLU A 55 -8.00 -2.70 21.81
C GLU A 55 -6.58 -3.29 21.69
N ASP A 56 -6.42 -4.60 21.91
CA ASP A 56 -5.13 -5.28 21.67
C ASP A 56 -4.72 -5.19 20.20
N LEU A 57 -5.69 -5.34 19.28
CA LEU A 57 -5.48 -5.21 17.84
C LEU A 57 -4.96 -3.81 17.50
N GLN A 58 -5.66 -2.77 17.95
CA GLN A 58 -5.28 -1.38 17.74
C GLN A 58 -3.89 -1.06 18.32
N ALA A 59 -3.57 -1.59 19.50
CA ALA A 59 -2.26 -1.39 20.13
C ALA A 59 -1.12 -2.13 19.40
N ALA A 60 -1.41 -3.28 18.78
CA ALA A 60 -0.42 -4.09 18.07
C ALA A 60 -0.23 -3.69 16.59
N THR A 61 -1.10 -2.82 16.06
CA THR A 61 -1.05 -2.41 14.65
C THR A 61 0.13 -1.48 14.41
N ILE A 62 0.88 -1.72 13.34
CA ILE A 62 1.98 -0.89 12.87
C ILE A 62 1.52 -0.16 11.62
N TYR A 63 1.62 1.16 11.59
CA TYR A 63 1.21 1.98 10.45
C TYR A 63 2.44 2.55 9.75
N GLY A 64 2.40 2.59 8.42
CA GLY A 64 3.50 3.11 7.62
C GLY A 64 3.06 3.60 6.25
N GLU A 65 4.01 4.16 5.51
CA GLU A 65 3.89 4.64 4.14
C GLU A 65 4.97 4.02 3.26
N LEU A 66 4.70 3.91 1.97
CA LEU A 66 5.61 3.46 0.92
C LEU A 66 5.64 4.47 -0.22
N ALA A 67 6.84 4.78 -0.72
CA ALA A 67 7.03 5.59 -1.93
C ALA A 67 7.03 4.71 -3.19
N PRO A 68 6.77 5.28 -4.37
CA PRO A 68 6.84 4.54 -5.62
C PRO A 68 8.26 4.01 -5.85
N PRO A 69 8.39 2.81 -6.45
CA PRO A 69 9.68 2.26 -6.79
C PRO A 69 10.46 3.23 -7.68
N GLN A 70 11.66 3.59 -7.25
CA GLN A 70 12.56 4.46 -8.03
C GLN A 70 13.38 3.67 -9.06
N THR A 71 12.96 2.44 -9.36
CA THR A 71 13.67 1.51 -10.22
C THR A 71 12.69 0.74 -11.12
N THR A 72 13.22 0.05 -12.14
CA THR A 72 12.43 -0.91 -12.94
C THR A 72 11.98 -2.15 -12.16
N ASP A 73 12.49 -2.33 -10.94
CA ASP A 73 12.13 -3.43 -10.03
C ASP A 73 11.06 -2.95 -9.02
N TYR A 74 10.54 -3.88 -8.23
CA TYR A 74 9.53 -3.60 -7.22
C TYR A 74 10.05 -2.80 -6.02
N GLY A 75 9.18 -1.95 -5.47
CA GLY A 75 9.36 -1.31 -4.17
C GLY A 75 8.68 -2.12 -3.07
N GLY A 76 8.69 -1.59 -1.85
CA GLY A 76 7.93 -2.18 -0.75
C GLY A 76 8.66 -2.16 0.59
N ALA A 77 8.17 -3.02 1.49
CA ALA A 77 8.76 -3.20 2.81
C ALA A 77 9.07 -4.68 3.08
N THR A 78 10.00 -4.94 3.98
CA THR A 78 10.13 -6.26 4.60
C THR A 78 10.19 -6.18 6.10
N PHE A 79 9.85 -7.28 6.76
CA PHE A 79 10.14 -7.46 8.17
C PHE A 79 10.47 -8.90 8.47
N GLU A 80 11.09 -9.11 9.63
CA GLU A 80 11.38 -10.42 10.15
C GLU A 80 10.61 -10.67 11.42
N PHE A 81 10.23 -11.93 11.64
CA PHE A 81 9.76 -12.41 12.94
C PHE A 81 10.30 -13.80 13.22
N THR A 82 10.22 -14.23 14.47
CA THR A 82 10.61 -15.58 14.87
C THR A 82 9.37 -16.46 15.02
N GLY A 83 9.39 -17.64 14.41
CA GLY A 83 8.30 -18.61 14.50
C GLY A 83 7.97 -18.97 15.94
N THR A 84 6.68 -19.05 16.26
CA THR A 84 6.17 -19.22 17.64
C THR A 84 5.85 -20.66 17.98
N GLY A 85 6.04 -21.59 17.03
CA GLY A 85 5.64 -22.99 17.19
C GLY A 85 4.13 -23.21 17.00
N GLY A 86 3.38 -22.14 16.68
CA GLY A 86 1.96 -22.16 16.38
C GLY A 86 1.65 -21.55 15.02
N GLN A 87 0.39 -21.17 14.83
CA GLN A 87 -0.01 -20.38 13.67
C GLN A 87 0.25 -18.90 13.95
N VAL A 88 0.68 -18.17 12.92
CA VAL A 88 0.86 -16.72 12.95
C VAL A 88 0.04 -16.13 11.81
N CYS A 89 -0.84 -15.19 12.12
CA CYS A 89 -1.48 -14.36 11.12
C CYS A 89 -0.59 -13.16 10.80
N ILE A 90 -0.44 -12.88 9.52
CA ILE A 90 0.05 -11.61 9.01
C ILE A 90 -1.11 -10.97 8.26
N TRP A 91 -1.42 -9.74 8.62
CA TRP A 91 -2.48 -8.93 8.02
C TRP A 91 -1.87 -7.60 7.62
N VAL A 92 -1.91 -7.25 6.35
CA VAL A 92 -1.58 -5.91 5.87
C VAL A 92 -2.83 -5.34 5.24
N ASP A 93 -3.11 -4.10 5.57
CA ASP A 93 -4.21 -3.36 5.00
C ASP A 93 -3.60 -2.12 4.34
N PRO A 94 -3.35 -2.14 3.02
CA PRO A 94 -2.96 -0.90 2.35
C PRO A 94 -4.08 0.10 2.58
N GLU A 95 -3.73 1.37 2.85
CA GLU A 95 -4.70 2.44 2.75
C GLU A 95 -5.39 2.26 1.42
N VAL A 96 -6.66 1.91 1.50
CA VAL A 96 -7.41 1.76 0.29
C VAL A 96 -7.52 3.15 -0.30
N ALA A 97 -7.10 3.28 -1.56
CA ALA A 97 -7.41 4.39 -2.43
C ALA A 97 -8.93 4.55 -2.69
N TRP A 98 -9.77 4.18 -1.73
CA TRP A 98 -11.21 4.15 -1.82
C TRP A 98 -11.86 5.40 -1.33
N TRP A 99 -11.15 6.16 -0.52
CA TRP A 99 -11.70 7.36 0.08
C TRP A 99 -10.93 8.56 -0.36
N ASN A 100 -9.96 8.35 -1.24
CA ASN A 100 -9.30 9.44 -1.89
C ASN A 100 -10.16 9.88 -3.05
N GLN A 101 -10.56 9.02 -3.96
CA GLN A 101 -11.09 9.41 -5.26
C GLN A 101 -12.11 8.38 -5.65
N SER A 102 -13.27 8.78 -6.16
CA SER A 102 -13.91 7.87 -7.11
C SER A 102 -12.91 7.78 -8.26
N VAL A 103 -12.09 6.73 -8.31
CA VAL A 103 -11.11 6.54 -9.37
C VAL A 103 -11.85 5.85 -10.48
N SER A 104 -11.79 6.41 -11.68
CA SER A 104 -12.25 5.69 -12.86
C SER A 104 -11.33 6.01 -14.01
N ALA A 105 -10.90 4.98 -14.72
CA ALA A 105 -10.20 5.18 -15.98
C ALA A 105 -11.09 5.89 -17.02
N ASN A 106 -12.42 5.81 -16.87
CA ASN A 106 -13.37 6.41 -17.80
C ASN A 106 -14.66 6.88 -17.09
N PRO A 107 -14.62 7.94 -16.28
CA PRO A 107 -15.84 8.49 -15.69
C PRO A 107 -16.82 8.95 -16.76
N SER A 108 -18.10 8.85 -16.44
CA SER A 108 -19.15 9.54 -17.21
C SER A 108 -18.92 11.05 -17.16
N GLU A 109 -19.49 11.80 -18.10
CA GLU A 109 -19.39 13.27 -18.11
C GLU A 109 -19.93 13.89 -16.80
N GLU A 110 -20.96 13.28 -16.20
CA GLU A 110 -21.55 13.68 -14.91
C GLU A 110 -20.71 13.23 -13.71
N GLY A 111 -19.91 12.17 -13.82
CA GLY A 111 -19.03 11.67 -12.76
C GLY A 111 -17.69 12.38 -12.70
N ARG A 112 -17.22 12.97 -13.81
CA ARG A 112 -15.88 13.57 -13.94
C ARG A 112 -15.50 14.58 -12.87
N GLU A 113 -16.46 15.37 -12.41
CA GLU A 113 -16.17 16.37 -11.37
C GLU A 113 -15.88 15.71 -10.01
N TRP A 114 -16.44 14.53 -9.75
CA TRP A 114 -16.31 13.75 -8.51
C TRP A 114 -15.32 12.59 -8.63
N THR A 115 -14.82 12.32 -9.84
CA THR A 115 -13.94 11.21 -10.16
C THR A 115 -12.58 11.68 -10.63
N TYR A 116 -11.52 11.20 -9.98
CA TYR A 116 -10.17 11.35 -10.50
C TYR A 116 -9.98 10.40 -11.68
N PRO A 117 -9.67 10.93 -12.88
CA PRO A 117 -9.46 10.10 -14.06
C PRO A 117 -8.12 9.38 -13.93
N ASP A 118 -8.16 8.14 -13.43
CA ASP A 118 -6.95 7.39 -13.08
C ASP A 118 -6.96 5.96 -13.60
N ASN A 119 -5.75 5.43 -13.77
CA ASN A 119 -5.49 4.11 -14.23
C ASN A 119 -5.60 3.17 -13.03
N GLY A 120 -6.79 2.60 -12.78
CA GLY A 120 -7.03 1.70 -11.65
C GLY A 120 -6.07 0.50 -11.45
N PHE A 121 -5.12 0.27 -12.36
CA PHE A 121 -3.98 -0.64 -12.17
C PHE A 121 -2.81 -0.02 -11.39
N ASP A 122 -2.82 1.26 -11.04
CA ASP A 122 -1.76 1.94 -10.29
C ASP A 122 -2.15 2.50 -8.90
N ASP A 123 -3.43 2.37 -8.50
CA ASP A 123 -4.07 2.81 -7.23
C ASP A 123 -3.49 2.28 -5.90
N GLY A 124 -2.27 1.75 -5.90
CA GLY A 124 -1.63 1.18 -4.72
C GLY A 124 -2.10 -0.24 -4.44
N ASP A 125 -1.15 -1.17 -4.36
CA ASP A 125 -1.41 -2.51 -3.84
C ASP A 125 -0.16 -2.99 -3.12
N ILE A 126 -0.36 -3.81 -2.09
CA ILE A 126 0.72 -4.44 -1.33
C ILE A 126 0.55 -5.93 -1.45
N GLU A 127 1.38 -6.54 -2.29
CA GLU A 127 1.46 -7.99 -2.39
C GLU A 127 2.24 -8.58 -1.20
N LEU A 128 1.59 -9.44 -0.42
CA LEU A 128 2.13 -10.11 0.74
C LEU A 128 2.68 -11.49 0.37
N PHE A 129 3.96 -11.69 0.69
CA PHE A 129 4.61 -13.00 0.65
C PHE A 129 5.33 -13.26 1.96
N ALA A 130 5.24 -14.49 2.47
CA ALA A 130 6.01 -14.88 3.63
C ALA A 130 6.69 -16.24 3.46
N GLY A 131 7.88 -16.39 4.02
CA GLY A 131 8.67 -17.60 3.94
C GLY A 131 9.83 -17.61 4.90
N LEU A 132 10.60 -18.70 4.90
CA LEU A 132 11.81 -18.79 5.72
C LEU A 132 12.85 -17.79 5.21
N SER A 133 13.45 -17.01 6.11
CA SER A 133 14.40 -15.95 5.75
C SER A 133 15.60 -16.46 4.95
N VAL A 134 15.99 -17.72 5.13
CA VAL A 134 17.08 -18.36 4.36
C VAL A 134 16.78 -18.46 2.85
N TYR A 135 15.51 -18.39 2.46
CA TYR A 135 15.09 -18.41 1.05
C TYR A 135 14.78 -17.03 0.51
N TYR A 136 14.78 -15.98 1.34
CA TYR A 136 14.60 -14.62 0.89
C TYR A 136 15.86 -14.13 0.16
N THR A 137 15.70 -13.66 -1.08
CA THR A 137 16.81 -13.30 -1.96
C THR A 137 17.16 -11.80 -1.95
N GLY A 138 16.46 -11.01 -1.13
CA GLY A 138 16.57 -9.55 -1.13
C GLY A 138 17.87 -9.02 -0.54
N SER A 139 18.05 -7.72 -0.69
CA SER A 139 19.16 -6.96 -0.11
C SER A 139 18.64 -5.62 0.45
N PRO A 140 19.42 -4.91 1.27
CA PRO A 140 18.97 -3.62 1.83
C PRO A 140 18.56 -2.57 0.80
N SER A 141 19.03 -2.68 -0.45
CA SER A 141 18.70 -1.76 -1.54
C SER A 141 17.87 -2.41 -2.65
N LYS A 142 17.36 -3.63 -2.44
CA LYS A 142 16.58 -4.35 -3.45
C LYS A 142 15.63 -5.36 -2.82
N ILE A 143 14.35 -5.22 -3.11
CA ILE A 143 13.34 -6.23 -2.79
C ILE A 143 13.66 -7.53 -3.52
N GLY A 144 13.75 -8.61 -2.75
CA GLY A 144 13.90 -9.97 -3.26
C GLY A 144 12.58 -10.67 -3.51
N ASP A 145 12.68 -11.99 -3.57
CA ASP A 145 11.58 -12.93 -3.61
C ASP A 145 11.92 -14.20 -2.82
N PHE A 146 11.04 -15.19 -2.87
CA PHE A 146 11.27 -16.53 -2.35
C PHE A 146 11.46 -17.55 -3.47
N VAL A 147 11.99 -17.14 -4.63
CA VAL A 147 12.11 -18.02 -5.80
C VAL A 147 13.53 -18.54 -5.92
N VAL A 148 13.66 -19.87 -5.99
CA VAL A 148 14.91 -20.52 -6.37
C VAL A 148 14.78 -21.11 -7.77
N ALA A 149 15.78 -20.91 -8.62
CA ALA A 149 15.86 -21.57 -9.91
C ALA A 149 16.68 -22.85 -9.78
N TYR A 150 16.13 -23.99 -10.21
CA TYR A 150 16.95 -25.18 -10.47
C TYR A 150 17.08 -25.41 -11.97
N GLU A 151 18.22 -25.93 -12.37
CA GLU A 151 18.48 -26.27 -13.76
C GLU A 151 17.98 -27.70 -14.04
N ASP A 152 17.07 -27.86 -15.00
CA ASP A 152 16.57 -29.17 -15.40
C ASP A 152 17.61 -29.93 -16.26
N SER A 153 17.29 -31.17 -16.63
CA SER A 153 18.19 -32.01 -17.44
C SER A 153 18.41 -31.53 -18.88
N LEU A 154 17.67 -30.49 -19.30
CA LEU A 154 17.79 -29.83 -20.60
C LEU A 154 18.44 -28.45 -20.48
N HIS A 155 18.98 -28.09 -19.31
CA HIS A 155 19.57 -26.79 -19.00
C HIS A 155 18.57 -25.62 -18.99
N ASN A 156 17.28 -25.89 -18.77
CA ASN A 156 16.30 -24.84 -18.52
C ASN A 156 16.29 -24.48 -17.03
N GLY A 157 16.26 -23.18 -16.72
CA GLY A 157 15.96 -22.71 -15.36
C GLY A 157 14.47 -22.88 -15.07
N VAL A 158 14.14 -23.68 -14.06
CA VAL A 158 12.77 -23.87 -13.59
C VAL A 158 12.64 -23.17 -12.23
N PRO A 159 11.81 -22.11 -12.13
CA PRO A 159 11.58 -21.42 -10.87
C PRO A 159 10.73 -22.28 -9.93
N ILE A 160 11.12 -22.32 -8.67
CA ILE A 160 10.35 -22.91 -7.58
C ILE A 160 10.10 -21.80 -6.56
N SER A 161 8.83 -21.48 -6.30
CA SER A 161 8.46 -20.61 -5.18
C SER A 161 8.58 -21.39 -3.88
N LEU A 162 9.31 -20.83 -2.93
CA LEU A 162 9.47 -21.29 -1.56
C LEU A 162 8.71 -20.39 -0.56
N ALA A 163 7.83 -19.52 -1.06
CA ALA A 163 6.91 -18.78 -0.22
C ALA A 163 5.98 -19.78 0.47
N ALA A 164 6.01 -19.80 1.80
CA ALA A 164 5.14 -20.64 2.62
C ALA A 164 3.72 -20.05 2.70
N CYS A 165 3.64 -18.74 2.54
CA CYS A 165 2.42 -18.00 2.27
C CYS A 165 2.64 -17.27 0.94
N PRO A 166 2.25 -17.88 -0.20
CA PRO A 166 2.21 -17.16 -1.46
C PRO A 166 1.00 -16.22 -1.45
N ASN A 167 1.11 -15.09 -2.15
CA ASN A 167 0.01 -14.15 -2.28
C ASN A 167 -1.24 -14.87 -2.85
N THR A 168 -2.23 -15.08 -1.99
CA THR A 168 -3.54 -15.61 -2.33
C THR A 168 -4.56 -14.63 -1.80
N VAL A 169 -5.05 -13.73 -2.66
CA VAL A 169 -6.09 -12.79 -2.26
C VAL A 169 -7.34 -13.54 -1.83
N GLY A 170 -8.00 -13.02 -0.79
CA GLY A 170 -9.23 -13.51 -0.16
C GLY A 170 -10.48 -13.57 -1.07
N LEU A 171 -10.35 -13.42 -2.38
CA LEU A 171 -11.44 -13.59 -3.35
C LEU A 171 -10.99 -14.56 -4.46
N ILE A 172 -11.48 -15.80 -4.37
CA ILE A 172 -11.60 -16.75 -5.49
C ILE A 172 -10.28 -17.44 -5.96
N GLY A 173 -9.16 -17.28 -5.26
CA GLY A 173 -7.92 -18.00 -5.60
C GLY A 173 -7.29 -17.56 -6.92
N ASP A 174 -7.65 -16.37 -7.40
CA ASP A 174 -6.90 -15.66 -8.42
C ASP A 174 -5.64 -15.03 -7.77
N PRO A 175 -4.50 -15.01 -8.47
CA PRO A 175 -3.31 -14.31 -7.99
C PRO A 175 -3.63 -12.83 -7.76
N ALA A 176 -2.96 -12.21 -6.78
CA ALA A 176 -3.01 -10.76 -6.66
C ALA A 176 -2.55 -10.09 -7.95
N SER A 177 -3.13 -8.93 -8.18
CA SER A 177 -2.79 -8.04 -9.27
C SER A 177 -3.06 -6.64 -8.76
N ALA A 178 -2.14 -5.71 -9.07
CA ALA A 178 -2.23 -4.30 -8.72
C ALA A 178 -3.64 -3.71 -8.93
N GLY A 179 -3.98 -2.74 -8.08
CA GLY A 179 -5.23 -1.98 -8.19
C GLY A 179 -6.39 -2.53 -7.39
N LYS A 180 -6.15 -3.35 -6.36
CA LYS A 180 -7.24 -3.85 -5.50
C LYS A 180 -7.55 -2.89 -4.38
N GLY A 181 -6.51 -2.30 -3.77
CA GLY A 181 -6.65 -1.54 -2.54
C GLY A 181 -7.48 -2.35 -1.53
N MET A 182 -6.97 -3.51 -1.13
CA MET A 182 -7.69 -4.37 -0.21
C MET A 182 -6.74 -5.00 0.79
N ALA A 183 -7.27 -5.33 1.97
CA ALA A 183 -6.56 -6.13 2.94
C ALA A 183 -5.98 -7.43 2.34
N GLU A 184 -4.67 -7.61 2.50
CA GLU A 184 -3.97 -8.85 2.21
C GLU A 184 -3.56 -9.55 3.49
N TYR A 185 -3.86 -10.84 3.61
CA TYR A 185 -3.54 -11.58 4.81
C TYR A 185 -3.24 -13.04 4.54
N CYS A 186 -2.42 -13.63 5.42
CA CYS A 186 -2.20 -15.05 5.41
C CYS A 186 -1.86 -15.63 6.78
N THR A 187 -2.29 -16.87 6.98
CA THR A 187 -1.95 -17.64 8.17
C THR A 187 -0.79 -18.56 7.86
N LEU A 188 0.33 -18.35 8.54
CA LEU A 188 1.52 -19.16 8.43
C LEU A 188 1.58 -20.19 9.57
N ASP A 189 1.77 -21.46 9.23
CA ASP A 189 2.04 -22.50 10.22
C ASP A 189 3.54 -22.55 10.54
N THR A 190 3.88 -22.21 11.79
CA THR A 190 5.25 -22.19 12.30
C THR A 190 5.54 -23.34 13.28
N SER A 191 4.69 -24.38 13.31
CA SER A 191 4.83 -25.53 14.22
C SER A 191 6.16 -26.28 14.09
N ASP A 192 6.66 -26.47 12.87
CA ASP A 192 7.98 -27.06 12.60
C ASP A 192 9.11 -26.02 12.62
N GLY A 193 8.80 -24.76 12.96
CA GLY A 193 9.68 -23.59 12.83
C GLY A 193 9.80 -22.74 14.09
N GLU A 194 9.51 -23.28 15.27
CA GLU A 194 9.71 -22.56 16.54
C GLU A 194 11.16 -22.10 16.68
N GLY A 195 11.38 -20.79 16.90
CA GLY A 195 12.70 -20.20 17.00
C GLY A 195 13.43 -19.98 15.66
N ILE A 196 12.78 -20.26 14.53
CA ILE A 196 13.33 -20.02 13.19
C ILE A 196 12.85 -18.66 12.67
N SER A 197 13.74 -17.92 12.00
CA SER A 197 13.42 -16.62 11.39
C SER A 197 12.63 -16.80 10.10
N TYR A 198 11.56 -16.02 10.00
CA TYR A 198 10.74 -15.85 8.81
C TYR A 198 10.86 -14.41 8.32
N THR A 199 10.86 -14.23 7.01
CA THR A 199 10.79 -12.92 6.37
C THR A 199 9.41 -12.78 5.75
N VAL A 200 8.83 -11.61 5.92
CA VAL A 200 7.64 -11.17 5.19
C VAL A 200 8.07 -10.07 4.24
N LEU A 201 7.59 -10.19 3.01
CA LEU A 201 7.74 -9.24 1.92
C LEU A 201 6.39 -8.62 1.63
N LEU A 202 6.33 -7.29 1.77
CA LEU A 202 5.24 -6.44 1.33
C LEU A 202 5.73 -5.77 0.04
N ARG A 203 5.24 -6.20 -1.11
CA ARG A 203 5.72 -5.75 -2.42
C ARG A 203 4.74 -4.77 -3.03
N THR A 204 5.24 -3.61 -3.41
CA THR A 204 4.45 -2.54 -4.03
C THR A 204 4.88 -2.37 -5.48
N PHE A 205 3.90 -2.39 -6.39
CA PHE A 205 4.14 -2.20 -7.82
C PHE A 205 4.00 -0.73 -8.22
N SER A 206 3.05 -0.05 -7.62
CA SER A 206 2.71 1.35 -7.86
C SER A 206 2.16 1.95 -6.57
N THR A 207 2.25 3.27 -6.46
CA THR A 207 1.60 4.04 -5.42
C THR A 207 0.52 4.91 -6.06
N PRO A 208 -0.52 5.29 -5.29
CA PRO A 208 -1.49 6.30 -5.68
C PRO A 208 -0.83 7.53 -6.34
N LEU A 209 -1.44 8.05 -7.40
CA LEU A 209 -0.93 9.18 -8.18
C LEU A 209 -1.18 10.54 -7.53
N ASP A 210 -2.00 10.60 -6.48
CA ASP A 210 -2.39 11.86 -5.87
C ASP A 210 -1.24 12.45 -5.04
N ASP A 211 -0.56 11.66 -4.22
CA ASP A 211 0.53 12.12 -3.37
C ASP A 211 1.83 11.29 -3.48
N ASP A 212 1.86 10.34 -4.43
CA ASP A 212 2.95 9.38 -4.64
C ASP A 212 3.24 8.57 -3.35
N ARG A 213 2.23 8.27 -2.52
CA ARG A 213 2.39 7.51 -1.27
C ARG A 213 1.33 6.43 -1.14
N LEU A 214 1.73 5.30 -0.58
CA LEU A 214 0.82 4.24 -0.17
C LEU A 214 0.95 4.03 1.34
N ALA A 215 0.02 4.58 2.10
CA ALA A 215 -0.07 4.26 3.52
C ALA A 215 -0.60 2.83 3.72
N PHE A 216 -0.37 2.24 4.89
CA PHE A 216 -0.87 0.91 5.25
C PHE A 216 -0.88 0.70 6.76
N GLY A 217 -1.74 -0.19 7.22
CA GLY A 217 -1.68 -0.85 8.52
C GLY A 217 -1.14 -2.28 8.42
N LEU A 218 -0.40 -2.72 9.44
CA LEU A 218 0.20 -4.05 9.51
C LEU A 218 -0.01 -4.64 10.91
N ILE A 219 -0.53 -5.86 10.96
CA ILE A 219 -0.60 -6.68 12.17
C ILE A 219 0.13 -8.00 11.94
N ILE A 220 0.88 -8.40 12.96
CA ILE A 220 1.37 -9.76 13.12
C ILE A 220 0.86 -10.31 14.45
N ALA A 221 0.08 -11.39 14.39
CA ALA A 221 -0.61 -11.93 15.56
C ALA A 221 -0.45 -13.45 15.68
N ASN A 222 -0.42 -13.96 16.90
CA ASN A 222 -0.55 -15.39 17.16
C ASN A 222 -1.98 -15.85 16.83
N GLY A 223 -2.09 -16.97 16.11
CA GLY A 223 -3.37 -17.56 15.68
C GLY A 223 -3.61 -17.51 14.18
N THR A 224 -4.87 -17.55 13.78
CA THR A 224 -5.31 -17.53 12.38
C THR A 224 -5.83 -16.16 12.00
N CYS A 225 -5.73 -15.79 10.72
CA CYS A 225 -6.31 -14.54 10.23
C CYS A 225 -7.84 -14.54 10.32
N GLU A 226 -8.48 -15.70 10.23
CA GLU A 226 -9.92 -15.83 10.47
C GLU A 226 -10.33 -15.38 11.89
N ALA A 227 -9.45 -15.57 12.88
CA ALA A 227 -9.69 -15.08 14.24
C ALA A 227 -9.64 -13.55 14.30
N LEU A 228 -8.68 -12.92 13.61
CA LEU A 228 -8.61 -11.46 13.49
C LEU A 228 -9.81 -10.90 12.71
N ARG A 229 -10.22 -11.53 11.60
CA ARG A 229 -11.42 -11.15 10.84
C ARG A 229 -12.65 -11.10 11.72
N THR A 230 -12.87 -12.19 12.45
CA THR A 230 -14.01 -12.30 13.38
C THR A 230 -13.95 -11.22 14.46
N LEU A 231 -12.76 -10.90 14.96
CA LEU A 231 -12.55 -9.88 15.98
C LEU A 231 -12.80 -8.46 15.46
N GLY A 232 -12.32 -8.15 14.25
CA GLY A 232 -12.54 -6.88 13.55
C GLY A 232 -13.95 -6.71 13.01
N GLY A 233 -14.80 -7.73 13.12
CA GLY A 233 -16.19 -7.68 12.66
C GLY A 233 -16.35 -7.90 11.14
N ALA A 234 -15.30 -8.36 10.45
CA ALA A 234 -15.35 -8.69 9.05
C ALA A 234 -16.23 -9.93 8.81
N ALA A 235 -17.34 -9.74 8.10
CA ALA A 235 -18.31 -10.79 7.76
C ALA A 235 -18.21 -11.27 6.31
N ASP A 236 -17.61 -10.46 5.44
CA ASP A 236 -17.39 -10.69 4.02
C ASP A 236 -16.07 -10.00 3.56
N PRO A 237 -15.58 -10.28 2.35
CA PRO A 237 -14.32 -9.71 1.87
C PRO A 237 -14.27 -8.18 1.83
N GLN A 238 -15.40 -7.50 1.63
CA GLN A 238 -15.44 -6.04 1.64
C GLN A 238 -15.28 -5.46 3.05
N SER A 239 -15.76 -6.19 4.06
CA SER A 239 -15.56 -5.81 5.47
C SER A 239 -14.20 -6.22 6.05
N ASP A 240 -13.30 -6.81 5.25
CA ASP A 240 -11.91 -7.06 5.69
C ASP A 240 -11.18 -5.74 6.00
N GLU A 241 -11.55 -4.66 5.31
CA GLU A 241 -11.16 -3.25 5.56
C GLU A 241 -11.53 -2.72 6.95
N CYS A 242 -12.34 -3.46 7.71
CA CYS A 242 -12.74 -3.06 9.06
C CYS A 242 -11.84 -3.66 10.15
N VAL A 243 -10.90 -4.54 9.77
CA VAL A 243 -9.97 -5.14 10.71
C VAL A 243 -8.98 -4.10 11.20
N ILE A 244 -8.39 -3.33 10.29
CA ILE A 244 -7.52 -2.20 10.63
C ILE A 244 -8.28 -0.90 10.34
N GLN A 245 -7.99 0.14 11.15
CA GLN A 245 -8.48 1.49 10.99
C GLN A 245 -7.32 2.44 11.31
N GLY A 246 -7.31 3.64 10.74
CA GLY A 246 -6.34 4.70 10.98
C GLY A 246 -5.16 4.67 10.01
N GLU A 247 -5.32 4.01 8.88
CA GLU A 247 -4.28 3.83 7.86
C GLU A 247 -4.19 4.99 6.86
N ALA A 248 -5.22 5.84 6.77
CA ALA A 248 -5.19 7.06 5.96
C ALA A 248 -4.25 8.13 6.56
N LEU A 249 -2.95 7.88 6.49
CA LEU A 249 -1.88 8.76 6.99
C LEU A 249 -1.72 9.99 6.11
N ARG A 250 -1.46 11.14 6.74
CA ARG A 250 -1.10 12.37 6.03
C ARG A 250 0.36 12.31 5.58
N PRO A 251 0.70 12.99 4.47
CA PRO A 251 2.06 13.26 4.05
C PRO A 251 2.70 14.33 4.96
N ASP A 252 2.71 14.11 6.27
CA ASP A 252 3.44 14.94 7.22
C ASP A 252 4.93 14.55 7.19
N PRO A 253 5.87 15.50 7.35
CA PRO A 253 7.26 15.14 7.60
C PRO A 253 7.30 14.33 8.91
N LEU A 254 7.56 13.03 8.79
CA LEU A 254 7.50 12.07 9.88
C LEU A 254 8.24 12.57 11.12
N PRO A 255 7.70 12.37 12.34
CA PRO A 255 8.35 12.80 13.57
C PRO A 255 9.75 12.20 13.70
N GLY A 256 10.78 13.02 13.46
CA GLY A 256 12.18 12.58 13.59
C GLY A 256 13.00 12.60 12.30
N ALA A 257 12.37 12.68 11.12
CA ALA A 257 13.07 12.82 9.84
C ALA A 257 13.83 14.16 9.77
N LYS A 258 15.08 14.19 10.24
CA LYS A 258 15.92 15.40 10.20
C LYS A 258 16.64 15.62 8.87
N ASP A 259 16.60 14.64 7.98
CA ASP A 259 17.32 14.61 6.71
C ASP A 259 16.83 13.50 5.75
N GLY A 260 15.64 12.95 5.99
CA GLY A 260 15.06 11.90 5.14
C GLY A 260 15.65 10.50 5.34
N SER A 261 16.49 10.25 6.36
CA SER A 261 16.97 8.90 6.71
C SER A 261 16.27 8.25 7.91
N ASP A 262 15.41 8.96 8.62
CA ASP A 262 14.76 8.50 9.85
C ASP A 262 13.25 8.29 9.63
N TYR A 263 12.88 7.62 8.52
CA TYR A 263 11.53 7.06 8.39
C TYR A 263 11.32 6.03 9.51
N GLN A 264 10.28 6.21 10.32
CA GLN A 264 9.86 5.23 11.33
C GLN A 264 8.35 5.01 11.21
N PRO A 265 7.89 3.75 11.26
CA PRO A 265 6.46 3.46 11.32
C PRO A 265 5.88 3.93 12.66
N TYR A 266 4.56 4.11 12.70
CA TYR A 266 3.82 4.38 13.91
C TYR A 266 3.41 3.06 14.57
N TYR A 267 3.73 2.87 15.85
CA TYR A 267 3.37 1.67 16.61
C TYR A 267 2.13 1.96 17.46
N GLY A 268 1.02 1.35 17.07
CA GLY A 268 -0.27 1.49 17.71
C GLY A 268 -1.12 2.61 17.12
N TYR A 269 -2.43 2.39 17.13
CA TYR A 269 -3.45 3.30 16.62
C TYR A 269 -3.37 4.70 17.27
N GLU A 270 -3.10 4.80 18.57
CA GLU A 270 -3.01 6.11 19.25
C GLU A 270 -1.92 6.99 18.65
N GLN A 271 -0.77 6.41 18.25
CA GLN A 271 0.30 7.16 17.61
C GLN A 271 -0.08 7.54 16.18
N ALA A 272 -0.63 6.61 15.41
CA ALA A 272 -1.02 6.83 14.02
C ALA A 272 -2.14 7.88 13.88
N ALA A 273 -3.14 7.86 14.77
CA ALA A 273 -4.32 8.73 14.70
C ALA A 273 -4.00 10.24 14.81
N GLU A 274 -2.84 10.62 15.36
CA GLU A 274 -2.38 12.03 15.35
C GLU A 274 -1.90 12.49 13.97
N HIS A 275 -1.60 11.53 13.10
CA HIS A 275 -1.02 11.67 11.78
C HIS A 275 -1.96 11.27 10.64
N THR A 276 -3.20 10.86 10.93
CA THR A 276 -4.19 10.59 9.89
C THR A 276 -4.85 11.85 9.36
N TRP A 277 -5.44 11.76 8.17
CA TRP A 277 -6.24 12.84 7.61
C TRP A 277 -7.41 13.19 8.53
N PRO A 278 -7.75 14.48 8.69
CA PRO A 278 -8.95 14.87 9.43
C PRO A 278 -10.17 14.13 8.90
N TYR A 279 -11.03 13.64 9.80
CA TYR A 279 -12.25 12.88 9.50
C TYR A 279 -12.08 11.49 8.87
N SER A 280 -10.87 11.03 8.52
CA SER A 280 -10.69 9.69 7.93
C SER A 280 -11.18 8.59 8.87
N ILE A 281 -10.76 8.63 10.13
CA ILE A 281 -11.20 7.68 11.17
C ILE A 281 -12.72 7.70 11.37
N GLU A 282 -13.36 8.88 11.31
CA GLU A 282 -14.83 8.97 11.44
C GLU A 282 -15.52 8.32 10.26
N PHE A 283 -14.98 8.48 9.05
CA PHE A 283 -15.44 7.74 7.89
C PHE A 283 -15.23 6.23 8.11
N GLU A 284 -14.05 5.73 8.54
CA GLU A 284 -13.71 4.30 8.80
C GLU A 284 -14.74 3.66 9.70
N GLN A 285 -15.01 4.33 10.81
CA GLN A 285 -16.03 3.89 11.75
C GLN A 285 -17.43 3.91 11.13
N THR A 286 -17.76 4.93 10.33
CA THR A 286 -19.07 5.02 9.66
C THR A 286 -19.27 3.90 8.65
N PHE A 287 -18.23 3.60 7.87
CA PHE A 287 -18.22 2.52 6.89
C PHE A 287 -18.47 1.18 7.56
N CYS A 288 -17.65 0.86 8.56
CA CYS A 288 -17.71 -0.40 9.29
C CYS A 288 -18.99 -0.58 10.15
N ASP A 289 -19.63 0.53 10.57
CA ASP A 289 -20.85 0.46 11.37
C ASP A 289 -22.14 0.21 10.56
N SER A 290 -22.19 0.55 9.26
CA SER A 290 -23.20 0.16 8.23
C SER A 290 -23.35 1.19 7.09
N ASP A 291 -23.66 0.71 5.87
CA ASP A 291 -23.93 1.53 4.67
C ASP A 291 -24.95 2.66 4.87
N THR A 292 -26.00 2.43 5.67
CA THR A 292 -27.06 3.45 5.88
C THR A 292 -26.55 4.71 6.58
N ARG A 293 -25.40 4.64 7.24
CA ARG A 293 -24.75 5.79 7.87
C ARG A 293 -23.81 6.51 6.92
N MET A 294 -23.27 5.82 5.92
CA MET A 294 -22.35 6.41 4.94
C MET A 294 -23.00 7.57 4.19
N GLY A 295 -24.23 7.38 3.70
CA GLY A 295 -24.97 8.47 3.05
C GLY A 295 -25.17 9.69 3.96
N ARG A 296 -25.25 9.52 5.28
CA ARG A 296 -25.31 10.67 6.20
C ARG A 296 -23.97 11.37 6.29
N PHE A 297 -22.88 10.62 6.47
CA PHE A 297 -21.54 11.18 6.54
C PHE A 297 -21.23 11.98 5.27
N CYS A 298 -21.49 11.41 4.09
CA CYS A 298 -21.23 12.08 2.81
C CYS A 298 -22.04 13.37 2.64
N ASN A 299 -23.30 13.41 3.07
CA ASN A 299 -24.08 14.65 3.06
C ASN A 299 -23.52 15.70 4.03
N GLN A 300 -23.06 15.29 5.21
CA GLN A 300 -22.46 16.19 6.19
C GLN A 300 -21.10 16.73 5.75
N GLU A 301 -20.29 15.90 5.09
CA GLU A 301 -19.04 16.31 4.46
C GLU A 301 -19.29 17.34 3.34
N ALA A 302 -20.26 17.07 2.46
CA ALA A 302 -20.62 17.98 1.38
C ALA A 302 -21.08 19.34 1.93
N ASP A 303 -21.97 19.36 2.93
CA ASP A 303 -22.43 20.58 3.60
C ASP A 303 -21.26 21.36 4.21
N ARG A 304 -20.34 20.67 4.90
CA ARG A 304 -19.15 21.27 5.54
C ARG A 304 -18.23 21.94 4.52
N LEU A 305 -17.98 21.29 3.38
CA LEU A 305 -17.13 21.84 2.33
C LEU A 305 -17.80 23.00 1.60
N GLU A 306 -19.12 22.92 1.34
CA GLU A 306 -19.89 24.04 0.78
C GLU A 306 -19.84 25.28 1.69
N GLU A 307 -19.97 25.10 3.01
CA GLU A 307 -19.83 26.20 3.99
C GLU A 307 -18.45 26.85 3.97
N ALA A 308 -17.40 26.09 3.66
CA ALA A 308 -16.04 26.59 3.45
C ALA A 308 -15.82 27.26 2.07
N GLY A 309 -16.84 27.25 1.20
CA GLY A 309 -16.75 27.74 -0.18
C GLY A 309 -15.96 26.81 -1.10
N LYS A 310 -15.89 25.53 -0.76
CA LYS A 310 -15.26 24.44 -1.52
C LYS A 310 -16.32 23.48 -2.04
N MET A 311 -15.93 22.65 -2.98
CA MET A 311 -16.73 21.53 -3.47
C MET A 311 -15.86 20.27 -3.42
N CYS A 312 -16.48 19.11 -3.25
CA CYS A 312 -15.86 17.80 -3.34
C CYS A 312 -15.42 17.47 -4.80
N SER A 313 -14.72 18.38 -5.49
CA SER A 313 -14.36 18.21 -6.90
C SER A 313 -12.87 18.04 -7.13
N TRP A 314 -12.52 17.06 -7.99
CA TRP A 314 -11.14 16.83 -8.44
C TRP A 314 -10.61 17.89 -9.40
N GLU A 315 -11.49 18.63 -10.08
CA GLU A 315 -11.05 19.65 -11.04
C GLU A 315 -10.31 20.81 -10.35
N ASP A 316 -10.57 21.01 -9.05
CA ASP A 316 -9.95 22.04 -8.22
C ASP A 316 -8.87 21.47 -7.27
N PHE A 317 -8.54 20.17 -7.36
CA PHE A 317 -7.54 19.52 -6.51
C PHE A 317 -6.11 19.82 -6.98
N ASP A 318 -5.32 20.50 -6.15
CA ASP A 318 -3.87 20.58 -6.28
C ASP A 318 -3.24 19.73 -5.17
N PRO A 319 -2.61 18.57 -5.49
CA PRO A 319 -2.01 17.71 -4.48
C PRO A 319 -0.88 18.37 -3.68
N TYR A 320 -0.35 19.50 -4.17
CA TYR A 320 0.77 20.21 -3.55
C TYR A 320 0.37 21.50 -2.81
N ASP A 321 -0.89 21.93 -2.90
CA ASP A 321 -1.40 23.15 -2.25
C ASP A 321 -2.80 22.92 -1.67
N TYR A 322 -2.90 21.91 -0.80
CA TYR A 322 -4.15 21.48 -0.20
C TYR A 322 -4.22 21.71 1.31
N ASP A 323 -5.38 22.16 1.79
CA ASP A 323 -5.68 22.21 3.22
C ASP A 323 -6.16 20.83 3.68
N PRO A 324 -5.49 20.17 4.64
CA PRO A 324 -5.92 18.86 5.13
C PRO A 324 -7.35 18.81 5.67
N GLU A 325 -7.88 19.93 6.16
CA GLU A 325 -9.29 20.00 6.59
C GLU A 325 -10.26 19.96 5.41
N GLU A 326 -9.80 20.21 4.19
CA GLU A 326 -10.64 20.25 3.00
C GLU A 326 -10.80 18.86 2.35
N ARG A 327 -10.10 17.80 2.83
CA ARG A 327 -10.16 16.42 2.26
C ARG A 327 -11.61 15.99 2.09
N CYS A 328 -11.92 15.56 0.86
CA CYS A 328 -13.21 15.02 0.50
C CYS A 328 -13.08 13.51 0.31
N PHE A 329 -13.79 12.75 1.12
CA PHE A 329 -13.73 11.30 1.08
C PHE A 329 -14.84 10.65 0.26
N CYS A 330 -16.03 11.25 0.25
CA CYS A 330 -17.18 10.66 -0.43
C CYS A 330 -17.30 11.01 -1.92
N GLY A 331 -16.62 12.06 -2.39
CA GLY A 331 -16.84 12.60 -3.73
C GLY A 331 -18.30 12.99 -3.94
N ASN A 332 -19.04 12.21 -4.75
CA ASN A 332 -20.47 12.43 -4.99
C ASN A 332 -21.31 11.89 -3.81
N PRO A 333 -22.02 12.73 -3.04
CA PRO A 333 -22.81 12.29 -1.89
C PRO A 333 -24.01 11.40 -2.25
N ASP A 334 -24.44 11.37 -3.53
CA ASP A 334 -25.49 10.47 -4.02
C ASP A 334 -24.94 9.08 -4.41
N ASN A 335 -23.61 8.90 -4.43
CA ASN A 335 -22.92 7.65 -4.75
C ASN A 335 -21.90 7.32 -3.65
N THR A 336 -22.39 6.72 -2.56
CA THR A 336 -21.55 6.39 -1.40
C THR A 336 -20.44 5.40 -1.76
N PRO A 337 -19.24 5.52 -1.17
CA PRO A 337 -18.17 4.52 -1.28
C PRO A 337 -18.65 3.10 -0.83
N GLU A 338 -18.16 2.02 -1.47
CA GLU A 338 -18.46 0.57 -1.20
C GLU A 338 -17.30 -0.25 -0.51
N ALA A 339 -16.80 -1.40 -1.01
CA ALA A 339 -15.51 -2.11 -0.73
C ALA A 339 -14.54 -2.34 -1.94
N GLY A 340 -13.22 -2.06 -1.89
CA GLY A 340 -12.16 -2.42 -2.88
C GLY A 340 -12.26 -1.87 -4.33
N ALA A 341 -11.17 -1.55 -5.04
CA ALA A 341 -11.24 -0.88 -6.36
C ALA A 341 -11.99 -1.74 -7.41
N LEU A 342 -13.07 -1.19 -8.01
CA LEU A 342 -13.93 -1.88 -8.98
C LEU A 342 -13.80 -1.34 -10.41
#